data_AF-A0A2G9P0I0-F1
#
_entry.id   AF-A0A2G9P0I0-F1
#
_cell.length_a   1.000
_cell.length_b   1.000
_cell.length_c   1.000
_cell.angle_alpha   90.00
_cell.angle_beta   90.00
_cell.angle_gamma   90.00
#
_symmetry.space_group_name_H-M   'P 1'
#
loop_
_entity.id
_entity.type
_entity.pdbx_description
1 polymer ?
#
loop_
_entity_poly.entity_id
_entity_poly.type
_entity_poly.pdbx_seq_one_letter_code
_entity_poly.pdbx_strand_id
1 'polypeptide(L)'
;MKWKTLQHNGILFPPTYETHGIKIKIKGENVDLNLNQEEMIYQWAKKKDTPYAQDKVFQKNFTGDFAKTLPAKFKNISYQDIDFSHAYKIVDKEKDLREMVTKEEKKALALKR
;
A
#
# COMPACT_ATOMS: atom_id res chain seq x y z
N MET A 1 15.98 -39.85 9.06
CA MET A 1 16.81 -38.66 9.33
C MET A 1 16.79 -37.78 8.08
N LYS A 2 16.35 -36.51 8.15
CA LYS A 2 16.12 -35.69 6.94
C LYS A 2 17.38 -35.03 6.37
N TRP A 3 18.38 -34.70 7.18
CA TRP A 3 19.68 -34.19 6.70
C TRP A 3 20.77 -34.39 7.77
N LYS A 4 22.03 -34.44 7.32
CA LYS A 4 23.23 -34.44 8.19
C LYS A 4 23.86 -33.05 8.30
N THR A 5 23.85 -32.26 7.23
CA THR A 5 24.27 -30.85 7.19
C THR A 5 23.35 -30.07 6.25
N LEU A 6 23.11 -28.79 6.56
CA LEU A 6 22.35 -27.86 5.73
C LEU A 6 22.96 -26.46 5.89
N GLN A 7 23.24 -25.80 4.77
CA GLN A 7 23.72 -24.42 4.73
C GLN A 7 22.86 -23.63 3.74
N HIS A 8 22.39 -22.45 4.15
CA HIS A 8 21.64 -21.52 3.32
C HIS A 8 22.00 -20.08 3.69
N ASN A 9 21.82 -19.14 2.76
CA ASN A 9 22.19 -17.73 2.93
C ASN A 9 21.10 -16.90 3.64
N GLY A 10 20.35 -17.52 4.54
CA GLY A 10 19.23 -16.85 5.22
C GLY A 10 18.05 -16.55 4.31
N ILE A 11 17.36 -15.45 4.62
CA ILE A 11 16.19 -14.95 3.90
C ILE A 11 16.45 -13.53 3.39
N LEU A 12 15.88 -13.18 2.24
CA LEU A 12 15.89 -11.83 1.71
C LEU A 12 14.64 -11.08 2.19
N PHE A 13 14.82 -10.01 2.95
CA PHE A 13 13.72 -9.13 3.34
C PHE A 13 13.34 -8.17 2.20
N PRO A 14 12.05 -7.82 2.07
CA PRO A 14 11.66 -6.75 1.16
C PRO A 14 12.31 -5.41 1.58
N PRO A 15 12.49 -4.47 0.64
CA PRO A 15 12.93 -3.12 0.98
C PRO A 15 11.98 -2.46 1.99
N THR A 16 12.52 -1.55 2.80
CA THR A 16 11.72 -0.71 3.69
C THR A 16 10.81 0.22 2.90
N TYR A 17 9.60 0.46 3.40
CA TYR A 17 8.67 1.40 2.76
C TYR A 17 9.20 2.84 2.82
N GLU A 18 9.05 3.57 1.71
CA GLU A 18 9.37 4.98 1.58
C GLU A 18 8.07 5.78 1.41
N THR A 19 8.02 6.98 1.99
CA THR A 19 6.85 7.86 1.86
C THR A 19 6.63 8.31 0.42
N HIS A 20 5.38 8.33 0.00
CA HIS A 20 4.91 8.82 -1.30
C HIS A 20 4.20 10.18 -1.16
N GLY A 21 4.17 10.77 0.05
CA GLY A 21 3.51 12.03 0.35
C GLY A 21 1.99 11.96 0.25
N ILE A 22 1.39 10.79 0.52
CA ILE A 22 -0.06 10.61 0.41
C ILE A 22 -0.79 11.44 1.48
N LYS A 23 -1.76 12.23 1.05
CA LYS A 23 -2.69 12.98 1.89
C LYS A 23 -4.07 12.35 1.80
N ILE A 24 -4.74 12.18 2.93
CA ILE A 24 -6.14 11.71 2.96
C ILE A 24 -7.01 12.65 3.78
N LYS A 25 -8.32 12.54 3.55
CA LYS A 25 -9.33 13.12 4.44
C LYS A 25 -10.17 12.00 5.05
N ILE A 26 -10.53 12.17 6.31
CA ILE A 26 -11.46 11.28 7.01
C ILE A 26 -12.59 12.13 7.57
N LYS A 27 -13.84 11.84 7.17
CA LYS A 27 -15.03 12.66 7.50
C LYS A 27 -14.85 14.15 7.15
N GLY A 28 -14.13 14.41 6.06
CA GLY A 28 -13.83 15.78 5.58
C GLY A 28 -12.65 16.47 6.26
N GLU A 29 -12.10 15.92 7.34
CA GLU A 29 -10.91 16.46 8.03
C GLU A 29 -9.62 15.93 7.40
N ASN A 30 -8.61 16.79 7.23
CA ASN A 30 -7.28 16.35 6.83
C ASN A 30 -6.64 15.51 7.94
N VAL A 31 -5.99 14.41 7.56
CA VAL A 31 -5.28 13.53 8.48
C VAL A 31 -3.82 13.41 8.04
N ASP A 32 -2.91 13.81 8.92
CA ASP A 32 -1.48 13.60 8.71
C ASP A 32 -1.15 12.14 9.04
N LEU A 33 -0.62 11.43 8.04
CA LEU A 33 -0.29 10.01 8.15
C LEU A 33 1.16 9.85 8.58
N ASN A 34 1.40 8.90 9.48
CA ASN A 34 2.74 8.36 9.68
C ASN A 34 3.08 7.31 8.60
N LEU A 35 4.34 6.87 8.58
CA LEU A 35 4.84 5.96 7.54
C LEU A 35 4.03 4.66 7.42
N ASN A 36 3.61 4.07 8.54
CA ASN A 36 2.81 2.83 8.55
C ASN A 36 1.40 3.09 7.99
N GLN A 37 0.73 4.13 8.47
CA GLN A 37 -0.59 4.51 7.99
C GLN A 37 -0.58 4.84 6.49
N GLU A 38 0.48 5.51 6.03
CA GLU A 38 0.67 5.83 4.62
C GLU A 38 0.85 4.57 3.77
N GLU A 39 1.66 3.61 4.24
CA GLU A 39 1.82 2.32 3.59
C GLU A 39 0.48 1.56 3.48
N MET A 40 -0.32 1.53 4.55
CA MET A 40 -1.64 0.90 4.52
C MET A 40 -2.54 1.51 3.44
N ILE A 41 -2.57 2.84 3.34
CA ILE A 41 -3.36 3.57 2.32
C ILE A 41 -2.82 3.31 0.91
N TYR A 42 -1.50 3.36 0.74
CA TYR A 42 -0.85 3.10 -0.54
C TYR A 42 -1.17 1.68 -1.05
N GLN A 43 -1.06 0.69 -0.18
CA GLN A 43 -1.32 -0.71 -0.53
C GLN A 43 -2.81 -0.94 -0.85
N TRP A 44 -3.72 -0.27 -0.14
CA TRP A 44 -5.13 -0.25 -0.50
C TRP A 44 -5.35 0.38 -1.89
N ALA A 45 -4.73 1.54 -2.15
CA ALA A 45 -4.85 2.26 -3.42
C ALA A 45 -4.40 1.42 -4.62
N LYS A 46 -3.37 0.59 -4.47
CA LYS A 46 -2.93 -0.37 -5.51
C LYS A 46 -3.95 -1.46 -5.83
N LYS A 47 -4.94 -1.68 -4.97
CA LYS A 47 -6.01 -2.66 -5.18
C LYS A 47 -7.28 -2.04 -5.76
N LYS A 48 -7.35 -0.72 -5.97
CA LYS A 48 -8.57 0.00 -6.38
C LYS A 48 -9.23 -0.54 -7.66
N ASP A 49 -8.43 -1.03 -8.61
CA ASP A 49 -8.90 -1.56 -9.90
C ASP A 49 -9.18 -3.08 -9.86
N THR A 50 -9.05 -3.71 -8.69
CA THR A 50 -9.30 -5.15 -8.52
C THR A 50 -10.71 -5.40 -7.99
N PRO A 51 -11.30 -6.58 -8.24
CA PRO A 51 -12.61 -6.93 -7.67
C PRO A 51 -12.67 -6.82 -6.14
N TYR A 52 -11.54 -6.99 -5.45
CA TYR A 52 -11.44 -6.87 -4.00
C TYR A 52 -11.83 -5.49 -3.48
N ALA A 53 -11.56 -4.41 -4.22
CA ALA A 53 -11.91 -3.06 -3.77
C ALA A 53 -13.42 -2.84 -3.66
N GLN A 54 -14.24 -3.66 -4.34
CA GLN A 54 -15.70 -3.64 -4.26
C GLN A 54 -16.27 -4.62 -3.24
N ASP A 55 -15.43 -5.52 -2.70
CA ASP A 55 -15.84 -6.48 -1.68
C ASP A 55 -16.02 -5.78 -0.33
N LYS A 56 -17.26 -5.82 0.19
CA LYS A 56 -17.64 -5.20 1.46
C LYS A 56 -16.89 -5.79 2.65
N VAL A 57 -16.57 -7.08 2.63
CA VAL A 57 -15.78 -7.75 3.67
C VAL A 57 -14.35 -7.23 3.63
N PHE A 58 -13.78 -7.09 2.43
CA PHE A 58 -12.43 -6.55 2.26
C PHE A 58 -12.34 -5.08 2.71
N GLN A 59 -13.30 -4.24 2.31
CA GLN A 59 -13.42 -2.85 2.79
C GLN A 59 -13.55 -2.77 4.32
N LYS A 60 -14.39 -3.62 4.92
CA LYS A 60 -14.59 -3.67 6.37
C LYS A 60 -13.32 -4.08 7.10
N ASN A 61 -12.62 -5.10 6.63
CA ASN A 61 -11.38 -5.58 7.24
C ASN A 61 -10.29 -4.50 7.18
N PHE A 62 -10.09 -3.90 6.01
CA PHE A 62 -9.17 -2.77 5.85
C PHE A 62 -9.51 -1.62 6.80
N THR A 63 -10.75 -1.16 6.78
CA THR A 63 -11.19 0.00 7.60
C THR A 63 -11.02 -0.31 9.09
N GLY A 64 -11.34 -1.54 9.51
CA GLY A 64 -11.19 -1.97 10.89
C GLY A 64 -9.74 -1.99 11.36
N ASP A 65 -8.81 -2.45 10.51
CA ASP A 65 -7.38 -2.44 10.85
C ASP A 65 -6.80 -1.03 10.78
N PHE A 66 -7.17 -0.24 9.78
CA PHE A 66 -6.73 1.13 9.64
C PHE A 66 -7.19 2.01 10.81
N ALA A 67 -8.45 1.89 11.24
CA ALA A 67 -9.00 2.64 12.37
C ALA A 67 -8.25 2.37 13.69
N LYS A 68 -7.69 1.17 13.89
CA LYS A 68 -6.86 0.85 15.09
C LYS A 68 -5.58 1.68 15.15
N THR A 69 -5.06 2.11 13.99
CA THR A 69 -3.83 2.91 13.91
C THR A 69 -4.10 4.41 14.08
N LEU A 70 -5.36 4.85 14.02
CA LEU A 70 -5.73 6.25 14.06
C LEU A 70 -6.02 6.73 15.51
N PRO A 71 -5.97 8.05 15.75
CA PRO A 71 -6.41 8.64 17.02
C PRO A 71 -7.85 8.29 17.37
N ALA A 72 -8.19 8.36 18.66
CA ALA A 72 -9.50 7.95 19.19
C ALA A 72 -10.71 8.58 18.47
N LYS A 73 -10.57 9.81 17.94
CA LYS A 73 -11.62 10.51 17.18
C LYS A 73 -12.05 9.77 15.90
N PHE A 74 -11.18 8.93 15.32
CA PHE A 74 -11.44 8.19 14.08
C PHE A 74 -11.67 6.69 14.31
N LYS A 75 -11.92 6.23 15.54
CA LYS A 75 -12.14 4.80 15.82
C LYS A 75 -13.41 4.22 15.18
N ASN A 76 -14.44 5.04 14.98
CA ASN A 76 -15.72 4.65 14.40
C ASN A 76 -15.91 5.27 13.01
N ILE A 77 -14.96 4.99 12.11
CA ILE A 77 -15.03 5.40 10.71
C ILE A 77 -15.52 4.23 9.85
N SER A 78 -16.26 4.57 8.80
CA SER A 78 -16.67 3.68 7.73
C SER A 78 -15.75 3.85 6.52
N TYR A 79 -15.79 2.89 5.60
CA TYR A 79 -15.00 2.97 4.37
C TYR A 79 -15.33 4.24 3.56
N GLN A 80 -16.61 4.63 3.53
CA GLN A 80 -17.09 5.82 2.83
C GLN A 80 -16.62 7.14 3.45
N ASP A 81 -16.19 7.11 4.71
CA ASP A 81 -15.67 8.31 5.38
C ASP A 81 -14.24 8.67 4.93
N ILE A 82 -13.54 7.75 4.27
CA ILE A 82 -12.14 7.91 3.87
C ILE A 82 -12.06 8.36 2.40
N ASP A 83 -11.45 9.52 2.16
CA ASP A 83 -11.17 10.02 0.81
C ASP A 83 -9.80 9.53 0.33
N PHE A 84 -9.82 8.55 -0.57
CA PHE A 84 -8.63 7.96 -1.19
C PHE A 84 -8.18 8.66 -2.49
N SER A 85 -8.86 9.73 -2.91
CA SER A 85 -8.67 10.33 -4.25
C SER A 85 -7.22 10.71 -4.55
N HIS A 86 -6.49 11.21 -3.55
CA HIS A 86 -5.07 11.56 -3.72
C HIS A 86 -4.17 10.32 -3.84
N ALA A 87 -4.41 9.29 -3.03
CA ALA A 87 -3.68 8.03 -3.10
C ALA A 87 -3.89 7.36 -4.47
N TYR A 88 -5.13 7.36 -4.97
CA TYR A 88 -5.45 6.82 -6.30
C TYR A 88 -4.70 7.57 -7.41
N LYS A 89 -4.67 8.90 -7.37
CA LYS A 89 -3.89 9.71 -8.34
C LYS A 89 -2.40 9.37 -8.35
N ILE A 90 -1.80 9.14 -7.17
CA ILE A 90 -0.39 8.76 -7.07
C ILE A 90 -0.16 7.41 -7.73
N VAL A 91 -0.97 6.40 -7.38
CA VAL A 91 -0.81 5.04 -7.90
C VAL A 91 -1.10 4.96 -9.40
N ASP A 92 -2.07 5.71 -9.91
CA ASP A 92 -2.35 5.79 -11.35
C ASP A 92 -1.17 6.41 -12.10
N LYS A 93 -0.61 7.52 -11.59
CA LYS A 93 0.59 8.13 -12.18
C LYS A 93 1.78 7.17 -12.19
N GLU A 94 2.01 6.42 -11.12
CA GLU A 94 3.07 5.40 -11.06
C GLU A 94 2.84 4.28 -12.07
N LYS A 95 1.58 3.85 -12.24
CA LYS A 95 1.21 2.82 -13.21
C LYS A 95 1.50 3.30 -14.63
N ASP A 96 1.08 4.52 -14.98
CA ASP A 96 1.33 5.13 -16.29
C ASP A 96 2.84 5.24 -16.56
N LEU A 97 3.60 5.76 -15.59
CA LEU A 97 5.07 5.85 -15.69
C LEU A 97 5.70 4.48 -15.90
N ARG A 98 5.24 3.45 -15.17
CA ARG A 98 5.74 2.07 -15.30
C ARG A 98 5.43 1.47 -16.67
N GLU A 99 4.29 1.82 -17.25
CA GLU A 99 3.90 1.39 -18.59
C GLU A 99 4.75 2.09 -19.67
N MET A 100 5.18 3.33 -19.44
CA MET A 100 6.10 4.08 -20.30
C MET A 100 7.57 3.60 -20.25
N VAL A 101 7.97 2.81 -19.25
CA VAL A 101 9.36 2.33 -19.13
C VAL A 101 9.76 1.49 -20.36
N THR A 102 10.88 1.87 -20.96
CA THR A 102 11.43 1.25 -22.17
C THR A 102 11.94 -0.17 -21.91
N LYS A 103 12.21 -0.91 -22.99
CA LYS A 103 12.74 -2.28 -22.91
C LYS A 103 14.17 -2.29 -22.33
N GLU A 104 14.97 -1.29 -22.68
CA GLU A 104 16.34 -1.11 -22.20
C GLU A 104 16.38 -0.84 -20.70
N GLU A 105 15.54 0.07 -20.19
CA GLU A 105 15.44 0.39 -18.76
C GLU A 105 14.93 -0.81 -17.94
N LYS A 106 13.94 -1.56 -18.47
CA LYS A 106 13.47 -2.82 -17.86
C LYS A 106 14.59 -3.85 -17.73
N LYS A 107 15.44 -3.99 -18.76
CA LYS A 107 16.59 -4.91 -18.75
C LYS A 107 17.65 -4.48 -17.73
N ALA A 108 17.93 -3.18 -17.63
CA ALA A 108 18.86 -2.64 -16.64
C ALA A 108 18.36 -2.85 -15.20
N LEU A 109 17.05 -2.69 -14.95
CA LEU A 109 16.45 -2.94 -13.64
C LEU A 109 16.49 -4.42 -13.24
N ALA A 110 16.32 -5.34 -14.20
CA ALA A 110 16.40 -6.77 -13.96
C ALA A 110 17.81 -7.24 -13.57
N LEU A 111 18.87 -6.60 -14.08
CA LEU A 111 20.26 -6.92 -13.72
C LEU A 111 20.65 -6.48 -12.28
N LYS A 112 19.87 -5.57 -11.67
CA LYS A 112 20.09 -5.09 -10.30
C LYS A 112 19.29 -5.90 -9.25
N ARG A 113 18.44 -6.82 -9.68
CA ARG A 113 17.58 -7.66 -8.82
C ARG A 113 18.19 -9.04 -8.65
#